data_AF-A0A4V6RX56-F1
#
_entry.id   AF-A0A4V6RX56-F1
#
_cell.length_a   1.000
_cell.length_b   1.000
_cell.length_c   1.000
_cell.angle_alpha   90.00
_cell.angle_beta   90.00
_cell.angle_gamma   90.00
#
_symmetry.space_group_name_H-M   'P 1'
#
loop_
_entity.id
_entity.type
_entity.pdbx_description
1 polymer ?
#
loop_
_entity_poly.entity_id
_entity_poly.type
_entity_poly.pdbx_seq_one_letter_code
_entity_poly.pdbx_strand_id
1 'polypeptide(L)' 'MSGYRLSPLAAADLSDVWDYSARHWGFDQADRYVRTIRDACAALAAGRLHGQSAEHIRPGYRKQIVGRHLLFF' A
#
# COMPACT_ATOMS: atom_id res chain seq x y z
N MET A 1 -7.62 -16.67 9.10
CA MET A 1 -6.40 -16.04 8.57
C MET A 1 -6.79 -15.23 7.35
N SER A 2 -6.82 -13.90 7.46
CA SER A 2 -7.08 -13.04 6.31
C SER A 2 -5.74 -12.67 5.68
N GLY A 3 -5.48 -13.19 4.50
CA GLY A 3 -4.33 -12.80 3.68
C GLY A 3 -4.77 -11.75 2.64
N TYR A 4 -3.84 -10.91 2.21
CA TYR A 4 -4.05 -10.04 1.06
C TYR A 4 -3.26 -10.58 -0.14
N ARG A 5 -3.71 -10.21 -1.34
CA ARG A 5 -2.99 -10.49 -2.59
C ARG A 5 -2.70 -9.16 -3.28
N LEU A 6 -1.46 -8.98 -3.72
CA LEU A 6 -1.09 -7.87 -4.59
C LEU A 6 -1.40 -8.26 -6.03
N SER A 7 -2.01 -7.35 -6.79
CA SER A 7 -2.03 -7.48 -8.24
C SER A 7 -0.59 -7.35 -8.78
N PRO A 8 -0.30 -7.84 -9.99
CA PRO A 8 1.01 -7.64 -10.60
C PRO A 8 1.41 -6.15 -10.67
N LEU A 9 0.45 -5.27 -10.97
CA LEU A 9 0.67 -3.83 -10.98
C LEU A 9 0.98 -3.27 -9.59
N ALA A 10 0.24 -3.69 -8.56
CA ALA A 10 0.51 -3.24 -7.19
C ALA A 10 1.90 -3.71 -6.69
N ALA A 11 2.37 -4.88 -7.13
CA ALA A 11 3.72 -5.33 -6.82
C ALA A 11 4.79 -4.48 -7.54
N ALA A 12 4.55 -4.10 -8.80
CA ALA A 12 5.42 -3.19 -9.55
C ALA A 12 5.44 -1.79 -8.91
N ASP A 13 4.29 -1.26 -8.50
CA ASP A 13 4.19 0.03 -7.80
C ASP A 13 5.06 0.07 -6.54
N LEU A 14 5.10 -1.03 -5.76
CA LEU A 14 5.97 -1.12 -4.58
C LEU A 14 7.46 -1.08 -4.95
N SER A 15 7.85 -1.72 -6.05
CA SER A 15 9.23 -1.68 -6.55
C SER A 15 9.60 -0.25 -6.99
N ASP A 16 8.72 0.42 -7.74
CA ASP A 16 8.94 1.79 -8.20
C ASP A 16 9.04 2.78 -7.03
N VAL A 17 8.17 2.62 -6.01
CA VAL A 17 8.22 3.40 -4.77
C VAL A 17 9.52 3.16 -4.01
N TRP A 18 10.00 1.91 -3.96
CA TRP A 18 11.27 1.57 -3.32
C TRP A 18 12.44 2.24 -4.05
N ASP A 19 12.53 2.05 -5.37
CA ASP A 19 13.58 2.59 -6.23
C ASP A 19 13.64 4.11 -6.14
N TYR A 20 12.48 4.76 -6.23
CA TYR A 20 12.38 6.21 -6.04
C TYR A 20 12.87 6.61 -4.65
N SER A 21 12.39 5.93 -3.60
CA SER A 21 12.76 6.29 -2.22
C SER A 21 14.25 6.07 -1.94
N ALA A 22 14.82 4.99 -2.48
CA ALA A 22 16.24 4.66 -2.35
C ALA A 22 17.13 5.72 -3.01
N ARG A 23 16.76 6.16 -4.23
CA ARG A 23 17.47 7.21 -4.96
C ARG A 23 17.46 8.56 -4.25
N HIS A 24 16.41 8.89 -3.50
CA HIS A 24 16.24 10.21 -2.90
C HIS A 24 16.68 10.27 -1.43
N TRP A 25 16.55 9.16 -0.70
CA TRP A 25 16.72 9.14 0.76
C TRP A 25 17.50 7.94 1.30
N GLY A 26 18.01 7.07 0.43
CA GLY A 26 18.80 5.89 0.80
C GLY A 26 17.97 4.64 1.10
N PHE A 27 18.65 3.49 1.12
CA PHE A 27 18.03 2.17 1.23
C PHE A 27 17.24 1.97 2.52
N ASP A 28 17.75 2.43 3.66
CA ASP A 28 17.06 2.31 4.95
C ASP A 28 15.68 2.99 4.94
N GLN A 29 15.59 4.16 4.29
CA GLN A 29 14.33 4.87 4.16
C GLN A 29 13.38 4.15 3.20
N ALA A 30 13.89 3.60 2.08
CA ALA A 30 13.10 2.83 1.13
C ALA A 30 12.51 1.57 1.76
N ASP A 31 13.33 0.79 2.48
CA ASP A 31 12.91 -0.41 3.18
C ASP A 31 11.85 -0.12 4.24
N ARG A 32 12.08 0.90 5.07
CA ARG A 32 11.12 1.33 6.09
C ARG A 32 9.78 1.72 5.46
N TYR A 33 9.82 2.43 4.34
CA TYR A 33 8.62 2.93 3.69
C TYR A 33 7.79 1.82 3.03
N VAL A 34 8.43 0.91 2.30
CA VAL A 34 7.72 -0.26 1.73
C VAL A 34 7.20 -1.19 2.83
N ARG A 35 7.94 -1.36 3.94
CA ARG A 35 7.44 -2.10 5.11
C ARG A 35 6.18 -1.46 5.70
N THR A 36 6.17 -0.14 5.85
CA THR A 36 4.98 0.60 6.32
C THR A 36 3.76 0.35 5.43
N ILE A 37 3.96 0.31 4.10
CA ILE A 37 2.87 0.00 3.17
C ILE A 37 2.39 -1.45 3.34
N ARG A 38 3.30 -2.43 3.45
CA ARG A 38 2.95 -3.84 3.67
C ARG A 38 2.22 -4.07 5.00
N ASP A 39 2.64 -3.40 6.06
CA ASP A 39 1.99 -3.47 7.37
C ASP A 39 0.56 -2.93 7.31
N ALA A 40 0.33 -1.85 6.54
CA ALA A 40 -1.01 -1.33 6.31
C ALA A 40 -1.89 -2.34 5.53
N CYS A 41 -1.36 -3.00 4.49
CA CYS A 41 -2.07 -4.09 3.80
C CYS A 41 -2.46 -5.22 4.76
N ALA A 42 -1.54 -5.65 5.61
CA ALA A 42 -1.80 -6.69 6.61
C ALA A 42 -2.85 -6.25 7.65
N ALA A 43 -2.81 -4.99 8.10
CA ALA A 43 -3.80 -4.43 9.01
C ALA A 43 -5.19 -4.31 8.38
N LEU A 44 -5.28 -3.93 7.10
CA LEU A 44 -6.53 -3.91 6.32
C LEU A 44 -7.11 -5.32 6.20
N ALA A 45 -6.29 -6.30 5.81
CA ALA A 45 -6.73 -7.69 5.69
C ALA A 45 -7.23 -8.24 7.04
N ALA A 46 -6.53 -7.92 8.13
CA ALA A 46 -6.90 -8.34 9.47
C ALA A 46 -8.09 -7.56 10.08
N GLY A 47 -8.66 -6.56 9.37
CA GLY A 47 -9.74 -5.72 9.89
C GLY A 47 -9.33 -4.77 11.02
N ARG A 48 -8.02 -4.57 11.23
CA ARG A 48 -7.47 -3.61 12.22
C ARG A 48 -7.42 -2.20 11.67
N LEU A 49 -7.38 -2.05 10.35
CA LEU A 49 -7.47 -0.78 9.64
C LEU A 49 -8.70 -0.82 8.72
N HIS A 50 -9.37 0.31 8.55
CA HIS A 50 -10.57 0.42 7.72
C HIS A 50 -10.35 1.47 6.64
N GLY A 51 -10.45 1.09 5.36
CA GLY A 51 -10.38 2.03 4.25
C GLY A 51 -11.66 2.86 4.13
N GLN A 52 -11.58 4.00 3.46
CA GLN A 52 -12.72 4.83 3.08
C GLN A 52 -13.35 4.32 1.79
N SER A 53 -14.64 4.57 1.57
CA SER A 53 -15.29 4.21 0.31
C SER A 53 -14.68 4.98 -0.87
N ALA A 54 -14.46 4.27 -1.97
CA ALA A 54 -14.05 4.80 -3.27
C ALA A 54 -15.02 4.35 -4.37
N GLU A 55 -16.29 4.12 -4.03
CA GLU A 55 -17.33 3.67 -4.97
C GLU A 55 -17.54 4.62 -6.15
N HIS A 56 -17.30 5.93 -5.95
CA HIS A 56 -17.32 6.94 -6.99
C HIS A 56 -16.24 6.73 -8.08
N ILE A 57 -15.19 5.95 -7.79
CA ILE A 57 -14.15 5.58 -8.76
C ILE A 57 -14.49 4.24 -9.41
N ARG A 58 -14.84 3.23 -8.59
CA ARG A 58 -15.27 1.91 -9.05
C ARG A 58 -16.16 1.27 -7.98
N PRO A 59 -17.30 0.67 -8.36
CA PRO A 59 -18.15 -0.04 -7.39
C PRO A 59 -17.37 -1.08 -6.60
N GLY A 60 -17.54 -1.06 -5.28
CA GLY A 60 -16.86 -1.96 -4.34
C GLY A 60 -15.44 -1.54 -3.93
N TYR A 61 -14.84 -0.54 -4.58
CA TYR A 61 -13.50 -0.08 -4.18
C TYR A 61 -13.52 0.68 -2.86
N ARG A 62 -12.44 0.50 -2.13
CA ARG A 62 -12.06 1.27 -0.96
C ARG A 62 -10.67 1.85 -1.18
N LYS A 63 -10.33 2.87 -0.38
CA LYS A 63 -9.02 3.51 -0.39
C LYS A 63 -8.49 3.72 1.01
N GLN A 64 -7.18 3.68 1.16
CA GLN A 64 -6.51 4.04 2.41
C GLN A 64 -5.24 4.83 2.16
N ILE A 65 -5.04 5.89 2.94
CA ILE A 65 -3.83 6.71 2.89
C ILE A 65 -2.75 6.07 3.77
N VAL A 66 -1.55 5.89 3.21
CA VAL A 66 -0.36 5.41 3.91
C VAL A 66 0.82 6.30 3.52
N GLY A 67 1.27 7.14 4.46
CA GLY A 67 2.26 8.17 4.15
C GLY A 67 1.76 9.09 3.03
N ARG A 68 2.48 9.11 1.91
CA ARG A 68 2.14 9.91 0.71
C ARG A 68 1.42 9.11 -0.38
N HIS A 69 1.11 7.83 -0.16
CA HIS A 69 0.46 6.96 -1.17
C HIS A 69 -0.96 6.58 -0.77
N LEU A 70 -1.78 6.26 -1.77
CA LEU A 70 -3.11 5.67 -1.59
C LEU A 70 -3.08 4.21 -2.01
N LEU A 71 -3.61 3.34 -1.16
CA LEU A 71 -3.89 1.95 -1.47
C LEU A 71 -5.34 1.82 -1.92
N PHE A 72 -5.58 1.28 -3.12
CA PHE A 72 -6.91 0.93 -3.61
C PHE A 72 -7.11 -0.58 -3.51
N PHE A 73 -8.25 -1.01 -2.96
CA PHE A 73 -8.57 -2.42 -2.73
C PHE A 73 -10.08 -2.66 -2.68
#